data_AF-A0A645GET7-F1
#
_entry.id   AF-A0A645GET7-F1
#
_cell.length_a   1.000
_cell.length_b   1.000
_cell.length_c   1.000
_cell.angle_alpha   90.00
_cell.angle_beta   90.00
_cell.angle_gamma   90.00
#
_symmetry.space_group_name_H-M   'P 1'
#
loop_
_entity.id
_entity.type
_entity.pdbx_description
1 polymer ?
#
loop_
_entity_poly.entity_id
_entity_poly.type
_entity_poly.pdbx_seq_one_letter_code
_entity_poly.pdbx_strand_id
1 'polypeptide(L)'
;MVYLADVGQRTKEENGANKGKALKIGHDHALVRYIENKIGKEKYSPDAVIGEIKAKGLKFSVEICTKTLYNYIDNNLFLNISNEDLPVKKDGKKRTYKRISQVALNNKKGRSIEERPKEIEQRAEYGHWCRFSN
;
A
#
# COMPACT_ATOMS: atom_id res chain seq x y z
N MET A 1 -14.02 -29.19 -12.02
CA MET A 1 -14.48 -29.21 -10.62
C MET A 1 -13.85 -28.01 -9.93
N VAL A 2 -14.63 -26.98 -9.60
CA VAL A 2 -14.13 -25.72 -9.00
C VAL A 2 -13.93 -25.96 -7.50
N TYR A 3 -12.76 -25.60 -6.99
CA TYR A 3 -12.33 -25.87 -5.61
C TYR A 3 -13.12 -25.00 -4.62
N LEU A 4 -13.58 -25.54 -3.50
CA LEU A 4 -14.45 -24.82 -2.55
C LEU A 4 -13.79 -23.54 -1.98
N ALA A 5 -12.46 -23.48 -1.91
CA ALA A 5 -11.76 -22.28 -1.44
C ALA A 5 -11.86 -21.12 -2.44
N ASP A 6 -11.91 -21.39 -3.74
CA ASP A 6 -12.05 -20.35 -4.77
C ASP A 6 -13.41 -19.66 -4.66
N VAL A 7 -14.45 -20.42 -4.28
CA VAL A 7 -15.81 -19.88 -4.05
C VAL A 7 -15.80 -18.92 -2.86
N GLY A 8 -15.19 -19.32 -1.75
CA GLY A 8 -15.07 -18.47 -0.56
C GLY A 8 -14.26 -17.20 -0.80
N GLN A 9 -13.17 -17.30 -1.56
CA GLN A 9 -12.37 -16.14 -1.94
C GLN A 9 -13.15 -15.19 -2.85
N ARG A 10 -13.84 -15.72 -3.87
CA ARG A 10 -14.67 -14.95 -4.79
C ARG A 10 -15.78 -14.19 -4.08
N THR A 11 -16.52 -14.85 -3.17
CA THR A 11 -17.57 -14.20 -2.37
C THR A 11 -17.01 -13.12 -1.45
N LYS A 12 -15.80 -13.29 -0.90
CA LYS A 12 -15.13 -12.27 -0.09
C LYS A 12 -14.73 -11.05 -0.93
N GLU A 13 -14.22 -11.27 -2.13
CA GLU A 13 -13.85 -10.21 -3.08
C GLU A 13 -15.08 -9.44 -3.58
N GLU A 14 -16.15 -10.15 -3.98
CA GLU A 14 -17.44 -9.55 -4.38
C GLU A 14 -18.06 -8.71 -3.25
N ASN A 15 -18.10 -9.25 -2.03
CA ASN A 15 -18.59 -8.52 -0.86
C ASN A 15 -17.65 -7.38 -0.43
N GLY A 16 -16.36 -7.47 -0.78
CA GLY A 16 -15.35 -6.45 -0.52
C GLY A 16 -15.43 -5.27 -1.48
N ALA A 17 -15.81 -5.52 -2.74
CA ALA A 17 -15.94 -4.49 -3.76
C ALA A 17 -16.98 -3.41 -3.39
N ASN A 18 -18.04 -3.80 -2.67
CA ASN A 18 -19.07 -2.87 -2.17
C ASN A 18 -18.70 -2.18 -0.85
N LYS A 19 -17.55 -2.52 -0.24
CA LYS A 19 -17.07 -1.88 0.99
C LYS A 19 -16.22 -0.67 0.65
N GLY A 20 -16.68 0.52 1.01
CA GLY A 20 -15.85 1.72 0.91
C GLY A 20 -16.64 3.00 0.92
N LYS A 21 -15.90 4.12 1.05
CA LYS A 21 -16.46 5.46 0.84
C LYS A 21 -16.59 5.72 -0.66
N ALA A 22 -17.68 6.35 -1.08
CA ALA A 22 -17.85 6.79 -2.47
C ALA A 22 -16.62 7.60 -2.93
N LEU A 23 -16.17 7.33 -4.17
CA LEU A 23 -15.01 8.02 -4.73
C LEU A 23 -15.33 9.50 -4.92
N LYS A 24 -14.37 10.36 -4.58
CA LYS A 24 -14.54 11.81 -4.67
C LYS A 24 -14.87 12.29 -6.09
N ILE A 25 -14.39 11.59 -7.12
CA ILE A 25 -14.65 11.92 -8.53
C ILE A 25 -16.09 11.63 -8.98
N GLY A 26 -16.82 10.75 -8.28
CA GLY A 26 -18.11 10.25 -8.76
C GLY A 26 -19.20 11.31 -8.97
N HIS A 27 -19.06 12.49 -8.37
CA HIS A 27 -20.03 13.57 -8.48
C HIS A 27 -19.58 14.73 -9.39
N ASP A 28 -18.29 14.81 -9.71
CA ASP A 28 -17.68 16.00 -10.34
C ASP A 28 -17.31 15.75 -11.82
N HIS A 29 -18.32 15.53 -12.65
CA HIS A 29 -18.13 15.29 -14.09
C HIS A 29 -17.44 16.44 -14.84
N ALA A 30 -17.60 17.68 -14.37
CA ALA A 30 -16.95 18.84 -14.96
C ALA A 30 -15.41 18.77 -14.80
N LEU A 31 -14.95 18.36 -13.63
CA LEU A 31 -13.53 18.17 -13.35
C LEU A 31 -12.97 17.00 -14.18
N VAL A 32 -13.71 15.90 -14.30
CA VAL A 32 -13.31 14.74 -15.11
C VAL A 32 -13.09 15.14 -16.57
N ARG A 33 -14.06 15.82 -17.18
CA ARG A 33 -13.94 16.30 -18.57
C ARG A 33 -12.77 17.25 -18.78
N TYR A 34 -12.48 18.10 -17.78
CA TYR A 34 -11.34 19.01 -17.85
C TYR A 34 -10.02 18.24 -17.87
N ILE A 35 -9.87 17.28 -16.96
CA ILE A 35 -8.69 16.42 -16.88
C ILE A 35 -8.52 15.59 -18.16
N GLU A 36 -9.61 15.00 -18.67
CA GLU A 36 -9.61 14.22 -19.92
C GLU A 36 -9.15 15.04 -21.12
N ASN A 37 -9.65 16.26 -21.30
CA ASN A 37 -9.18 17.13 -22.38
C ASN A 37 -7.69 17.47 -22.23
N LYS A 38 -7.25 17.83 -21.01
CA LYS A 38 -5.87 18.27 -20.77
C LYS A 38 -4.84 17.15 -20.93
N ILE A 39 -5.10 15.97 -20.37
CA ILE A 39 -4.19 14.84 -20.48
C ILE A 39 -4.31 14.18 -21.86
N GLY A 40 -5.52 14.00 -22.39
CA GLY A 40 -5.73 13.33 -23.67
C GLY A 40 -5.25 14.14 -24.88
N LYS A 41 -5.64 15.43 -24.98
CA LYS A 41 -5.33 16.27 -26.14
C LYS A 41 -4.01 17.02 -26.00
N GLU A 42 -3.79 17.62 -24.83
CA GLU A 42 -2.61 18.46 -24.61
C GLU A 42 -1.43 17.67 -24.00
N LYS A 43 -1.61 16.38 -23.67
CA LYS A 43 -0.58 15.48 -23.12
C LYS A 43 0.09 16.02 -21.85
N TYR A 44 -0.66 16.74 -21.03
CA TYR A 44 -0.19 17.25 -19.74
C TYR A 44 0.06 16.11 -18.74
N SER A 45 1.04 16.29 -17.86
CA SER A 45 1.21 15.41 -16.70
C SER A 45 0.15 15.70 -15.62
N PRO A 46 -0.23 14.71 -14.79
CA PRO A 46 -1.21 14.92 -13.71
C PRO A 46 -0.86 16.07 -12.76
N ASP A 47 0.44 16.27 -12.50
CA ASP A 47 0.93 17.38 -11.67
C ASP A 47 0.78 18.73 -12.36
N ALA A 48 1.05 18.79 -13.67
CA ALA A 48 0.86 20.01 -14.45
C ALA A 48 -0.63 20.42 -14.51
N VAL A 49 -1.56 19.46 -14.61
CA VAL A 49 -3.01 19.74 -14.59
C VAL A 49 -3.42 20.35 -13.24
N ILE A 50 -2.95 19.81 -12.12
CA ILE A 50 -3.26 20.34 -10.79
C ILE A 50 -2.63 21.71 -10.58
N GLY A 51 -1.39 21.90 -11.04
CA GLY A 51 -0.71 23.19 -11.03
C GLY A 51 -1.48 24.25 -11.82
N GLU A 52 -1.97 23.89 -13.01
CA GLU A 52 -2.76 24.79 -13.86
C GLU A 52 -4.09 25.16 -13.20
N ILE A 53 -4.80 24.20 -12.59
CA ILE A 53 -6.05 24.45 -11.87
C ILE A 53 -5.83 25.47 -10.74
N LYS A 54 -4.73 25.32 -9.98
CA LYS A 54 -4.37 26.27 -8.92
C LYS A 54 -3.97 27.63 -9.47
N ALA A 55 -3.17 27.67 -10.52
CA ALA A 55 -2.71 28.92 -11.14
C ALA A 55 -3.87 29.72 -11.75
N LYS A 56 -4.84 29.03 -12.36
CA LYS A 56 -6.04 29.64 -12.93
C LYS A 56 -7.15 29.91 -11.90
N GLY A 57 -6.98 29.42 -10.66
CA GLY A 57 -7.99 29.57 -9.60
C GLY A 57 -9.32 28.89 -9.91
N LEU A 58 -9.31 27.83 -10.73
CA LEU A 58 -10.53 27.12 -11.11
C LEU A 58 -11.10 26.40 -9.88
N LYS A 59 -12.33 26.76 -9.49
CA LYS A 59 -13.04 26.12 -8.37
C LYS A 59 -13.90 24.98 -8.92
N PHE A 60 -13.54 23.76 -8.54
CA PHE A 60 -14.38 22.57 -8.72
C PHE A 60 -15.02 22.22 -7.37
N SER A 61 -16.03 21.33 -7.37
CA SER A 61 -16.68 20.92 -6.12
C SER A 61 -15.75 20.01 -5.28
N VAL A 62 -14.78 19.37 -5.93
CA VAL A 62 -13.79 18.48 -5.32
C VAL A 62 -12.38 18.98 -5.56
N GLU A 63 -11.64 19.11 -4.47
CA GLU A 63 -10.18 19.31 -4.49
C GLU A 63 -9.45 17.97 -4.49
N ILE A 64 -8.52 17.78 -5.43
CA ILE A 64 -7.78 16.54 -5.64
C ILE A 64 -6.26 16.83 -5.57
N CYS A 65 -5.50 15.93 -4.96
CA CYS A 65 -4.04 15.97 -4.99
C CYS A 65 -3.48 15.07 -6.10
N THR A 66 -2.21 15.27 -6.45
CA THR A 66 -1.51 14.50 -7.50
C THR A 66 -1.59 13.01 -7.30
N LYS A 67 -1.28 12.54 -6.09
CA LYS A 67 -1.35 11.11 -5.75
C LYS A 67 -2.74 10.53 -5.98
N THR A 68 -3.79 11.26 -5.62
CA THR A 68 -5.16 10.81 -5.82
C THR A 68 -5.51 10.76 -7.30
N LEU A 69 -5.05 11.72 -8.10
CA LEU A 69 -5.22 11.69 -9.55
C LEU A 69 -4.49 10.49 -10.20
N TYR A 70 -3.24 10.23 -9.81
CA TYR A 70 -2.50 9.04 -10.24
C TYR A 70 -3.23 7.75 -9.86
N ASN A 71 -3.67 7.61 -8.61
CA ASN A 71 -4.45 6.45 -8.18
C ASN A 71 -5.71 6.28 -9.04
N TYR A 72 -6.37 7.36 -9.43
CA TYR A 72 -7.58 7.25 -10.25
C TYR A 72 -7.32 6.84 -11.69
N ILE A 73 -6.19 7.27 -12.25
CA ILE A 73 -5.69 6.80 -13.55
C ILE A 73 -5.34 5.31 -13.46
N ASP A 74 -4.62 4.88 -12.42
CA ASP A 74 -4.25 3.48 -12.20
C ASP A 74 -5.46 2.56 -12.00
N ASN A 75 -6.55 3.08 -11.41
CA ASN A 75 -7.82 2.37 -11.26
C ASN A 75 -8.72 2.44 -12.50
N ASN A 76 -8.23 2.97 -13.64
CA ASN A 76 -8.97 3.12 -14.89
C ASN A 76 -10.35 3.78 -14.72
N LEU A 77 -10.43 4.85 -13.92
CA LEU A 77 -11.68 5.58 -13.67
C LEU A 77 -12.03 6.62 -14.75
N PHE A 78 -11.13 6.84 -15.72
CA PHE A 78 -11.32 7.78 -16.83
C PHE A 78 -11.62 7.00 -18.12
N LEU A 79 -12.50 7.53 -18.98
CA LEU A 79 -12.83 6.86 -20.24
C LEU A 79 -11.72 7.06 -21.28
N ASN A 80 -11.14 8.26 -21.32
CA ASN A 80 -10.28 8.69 -22.41
C ASN A 80 -8.79 8.82 -22.02
N ILE A 81 -8.42 8.42 -20.81
CA ILE A 81 -7.04 8.49 -20.33
C ILE A 81 -6.62 7.12 -19.81
N SER A 82 -5.53 6.60 -20.37
CA SER A 82 -4.85 5.41 -19.86
C SER A 82 -3.44 5.78 -19.39
N ASN A 83 -2.75 4.85 -18.70
CA ASN A 83 -1.36 5.06 -18.31
C ASN A 83 -0.41 5.25 -19.53
N GLU A 84 -0.82 4.86 -20.74
CA GLU A 84 -0.04 5.06 -21.97
C GLU A 84 -0.07 6.53 -22.45
N ASP A 85 -1.09 7.29 -22.05
CA ASP A 85 -1.24 8.69 -22.43
C ASP A 85 -0.36 9.63 -21.59
N LEU A 86 0.22 9.14 -20.49
CA LEU A 86 1.07 9.94 -19.64
C LEU A 86 2.49 10.04 -20.23
N PRO A 87 3.05 11.26 -20.33
CA PRO A 87 4.34 11.48 -20.98
C PRO A 87 5.54 10.82 -20.28
N VAL A 88 5.43 10.43 -19.00
CA VAL A 88 6.54 9.86 -18.25
C VAL A 88 6.05 8.83 -17.24
N LYS A 89 6.23 7.54 -17.54
CA LYS A 89 6.51 6.56 -16.49
C LYS A 89 8.01 6.70 -16.22
N LYS A 90 8.39 7.44 -15.18
CA LYS A 90 9.81 7.55 -14.83
C LYS A 90 10.23 6.14 -14.45
N ASP A 91 10.99 5.46 -15.31
CA ASP A 91 11.70 4.24 -14.93
C ASP A 91 12.68 4.63 -13.83
N GLY A 92 12.17 4.67 -12.60
CA GLY A 92 12.96 4.97 -11.43
C GLY A 92 14.07 3.95 -11.40
N LYS A 93 15.32 4.38 -11.56
CA LYS A 93 16.49 3.52 -11.37
C LYS A 93 16.28 2.78 -10.05
N LYS A 94 15.97 1.47 -10.13
CA LYS A 94 15.79 0.65 -8.95
C LYS A 94 17.09 0.74 -8.16
N ARG A 95 17.02 1.25 -6.94
CA ARG A 95 18.19 1.33 -6.07
C ARG A 95 18.75 -0.08 -5.94
N THR A 96 20.00 -0.28 -6.33
CA THR A 96 20.67 -1.57 -6.16
C THR A 96 20.70 -1.91 -4.68
N TYR A 97 19.98 -2.96 -4.28
CA TYR A 97 19.94 -3.41 -2.90
C TYR A 97 21.29 -4.04 -2.56
N LYS A 98 22.10 -3.33 -1.75
CA LYS A 98 23.28 -3.94 -1.12
C LYS A 98 22.77 -4.83 0.00
N ARG A 99 22.83 -6.16 -0.16
CA ARG A 99 22.62 -7.10 0.96
C ARG A 99 23.67 -6.79 2.03
N ILE A 100 23.23 -6.31 3.18
CA ILE A 100 24.08 -6.23 4.36
C ILE A 100 24.08 -7.64 4.95
N SER A 101 25.04 -8.48 4.53
CA SER A 101 25.28 -9.73 5.24
C SER A 101 26.01 -9.40 6.54
N GLN A 102 25.24 -9.12 7.59
CA GLN A 102 25.76 -9.14 8.95
C GLN A 102 25.03 -10.24 9.70
N VAL A 103 25.48 -11.48 9.50
CA VAL A 103 25.41 -12.42 10.62
C VAL A 103 26.36 -11.83 11.65
N ALA A 104 25.80 -11.19 12.68
CA ALA A 104 26.59 -10.69 13.79
C ALA A 104 27.15 -11.92 14.55
N LEU A 105 28.36 -12.36 14.20
CA LEU A 105 29.09 -13.41 14.92
C LEU A 105 29.51 -12.99 16.35
N ASN A 106 29.06 -11.81 16.79
CA ASN A 106 29.38 -11.19 18.06
C ASN A 106 28.35 -11.46 19.17
N ASN A 107 27.29 -12.23 18.91
CA ASN A 107 26.35 -12.71 19.94
C ASN A 107 26.94 -13.81 20.83
N LYS A 108 28.24 -13.75 21.17
CA LYS A 108 28.93 -14.67 22.09
C LYS A 108 28.80 -14.28 23.56
N LYS A 109 27.84 -13.41 23.91
CA LYS A 109 27.63 -12.94 25.31
C LYS A 109 26.54 -13.73 26.06
N GLY A 110 26.00 -14.80 25.47
CA GLY A 110 25.14 -15.73 26.19
C GLY A 110 26.00 -16.66 27.07
N ARG A 111 25.60 -16.86 28.33
CA ARG A 111 26.18 -17.90 29.18
C ARG A 111 25.83 -19.29 28.61
N SER A 112 26.73 -20.28 28.78
CA SER A 112 26.44 -21.65 28.35
C SER A 112 25.21 -22.18 29.10
N ILE A 113 24.48 -23.10 28.47
CA ILE A 113 23.32 -23.76 29.08
C ILE A 113 23.77 -24.54 30.34
N GLU A 114 25.04 -24.94 30.41
CA GLU A 114 25.66 -25.64 31.55
C GLU A 114 25.95 -24.72 32.74
N GLU A 115 26.10 -23.40 32.53
CA GLU A 115 26.33 -22.42 33.60
C GLU A 115 25.04 -21.98 34.31
N ARG A 116 23.90 -22.61 33.98
CA ARG A 116 22.62 -22.28 34.59
C ARG A 116 22.62 -22.70 36.08
N PRO A 117 22.18 -21.84 37.00
CA PRO A 117 22.08 -22.20 38.40
C PRO A 117 21.05 -23.34 38.59
N LYS A 118 21.43 -24.35 39.39
CA LYS A 118 20.63 -25.57 39.65
C LYS A 118 19.26 -25.30 40.26
N GLU A 119 19.12 -24.17 40.96
CA GLU A 119 17.87 -23.72 41.60
C GLU A 119 16.73 -23.55 40.58
N ILE A 120 17.05 -23.14 39.35
CA ILE A 120 16.09 -22.99 38.25
C ILE A 120 15.60 -24.36 37.75
N GLU A 121 16.44 -25.39 37.80
CA GLU A 121 16.09 -26.75 37.39
C GLU A 121 15.14 -27.42 38.41
N GLN A 122 15.32 -27.12 39.70
CA GLN A 122 14.48 -27.63 40.78
C GLN A 122 13.09 -26.98 40.83
N ARG A 123 12.90 -25.82 40.17
CA ARG A 123 11.61 -25.09 40.09
C ARG A 123 10.90 -24.95 41.45
N ALA A 124 11.66 -24.81 42.53
CA ALA A 124 11.15 -24.85 43.90
C ALA A 124 10.56 -23.49 44.36
N GLU A 125 10.94 -22.38 43.71
CA GLU A 125 10.46 -21.04 44.04
C GLU A 125 9.09 -20.71 43.40
N TYR A 126 8.24 -20.05 44.18
CA TYR A 126 6.93 -19.59 43.74
C TYR A 126 7.08 -18.50 42.67
N GLY A 127 6.61 -18.78 41.45
CA GLY A 127 6.77 -17.89 40.28
C GLY A 127 7.37 -18.57 39.05
N HIS A 128 7.94 -19.77 39.19
CA HIS A 128 8.40 -20.59 38.06
C HIS A 128 7.36 -21.66 37.69
N TRP A 129 6.38 -21.28 36.86
CA TRP A 129 5.23 -22.13 36.58
C TRP A 129 5.60 -23.28 35.63
N CYS A 130 5.77 -24.46 36.20
CA CYS A 130 4.92 -25.64 35.95
C CYS A 130 5.25 -26.69 37.03
N ARG A 131 4.50 -26.65 38.14
CA ARG A 131 4.41 -27.76 39.09
C ARG A 131 3.43 -28.75 38.48
N PHE A 132 3.92 -29.83 37.88
CA PHE A 132 3.07 -31.00 37.65
C PHE A 132 2.94 -31.70 39.01
N SER A 133 1.80 -31.48 39.66
CA SER A 133 1.38 -32.32 40.78
C SER A 133 1.20 -33.74 40.28
N ASN A 134 1.80 -34.71 40.97
CA ASN A 134 1.49 -36.14 40.82
C ASN A 134 0.61 -36.56 42.00
#